data_AF-A0A075V325-F1
#
_entry.id   AF-A0A075V325-F1
#
_cell.length_a   1.000
_cell.length_b   1.000
_cell.length_c   1.000
_cell.angle_alpha   90.00
_cell.angle_beta   90.00
_cell.angle_gamma   90.00
#
_symmetry.space_group_name_H-M   'P 1'
#
loop_
_entity.id
_entity.type
_entity.pdbx_description
1 polymer ?
#
loop_
_entity_poly.entity_id
_entity_poly.type
_entity_poly.pdbx_seq_one_letter_code
_entity_poly.pdbx_strand_id
1 'polypeptide(L)'
;MNSALLAVIPAPSPHDSGVRDIAALSARFAYVTMCLTLVWGVLSATGWIRRVTGHEALRGGHVVLAVFSLATGVVHGLSYLFLDDESFGVLALLIPFAGGGFARHAAGVVGLELFIAVSVTAAVRRGAADPRGQRFHQAGYFAVGLLAIHSWLGASANGNLATVWLGGITVLTPAVVLTVLRVLPPRALVLLGLLEGDTGRAEPVRISVDDKKCHRYAICQAEAPQVFQLQGDGQLRYLRKPGAKQVPLVQAAARACPMRAIRLQGARR
;
A
#
# COMPACT_ATOMS: atom_id res chain seq x y z
N MET A 1 38.19 4.60 -37.95
CA MET A 1 37.85 3.70 -36.82
C MET A 1 38.60 4.23 -35.60
N ASN A 2 37.96 5.05 -34.78
CA ASN A 2 38.61 5.74 -33.66
C ASN A 2 38.55 4.89 -32.38
N SER A 3 39.68 4.30 -32.01
CA SER A 3 39.90 3.52 -30.79
C SER A 3 40.20 4.39 -29.55
N ALA A 4 39.74 5.64 -29.52
CA ALA A 4 40.09 6.61 -28.48
C ALA A 4 38.84 7.13 -27.76
N LEU A 5 38.18 6.26 -26.99
CA LEU A 5 37.21 6.65 -25.95
C LEU A 5 36.82 5.47 -25.04
N LEU A 6 37.79 4.60 -24.71
CA LEU A 6 37.69 3.80 -23.48
C LEU A 6 38.05 4.74 -22.34
N ALA A 7 37.08 5.54 -21.90
CA ALA A 7 37.15 6.15 -20.58
C ALA A 7 37.34 5.00 -19.59
N VAL A 8 38.55 4.89 -19.03
CA VAL A 8 38.81 4.06 -17.86
C VAL A 8 37.87 4.60 -16.79
N ILE A 9 36.77 3.89 -16.56
CA ILE A 9 35.93 4.13 -15.39
C ILE A 9 36.87 3.91 -14.22
N PRO A 10 37.17 4.93 -13.39
CA PRO A 10 38.02 4.74 -12.23
C PRO A 10 37.42 3.60 -11.41
N ALA A 11 38.25 2.64 -11.02
CA ALA A 11 37.81 1.57 -10.12
C ALA A 11 37.16 2.24 -8.90
N PRO A 12 35.98 1.79 -8.45
CA PRO A 12 35.34 2.34 -7.25
C PRO A 12 36.37 2.38 -6.12
N SER A 13 36.48 3.51 -5.41
CA SER A 13 37.45 3.56 -4.31
C SER A 13 37.11 2.45 -3.30
N PRO A 14 38.12 1.80 -2.69
CA PRO A 14 37.88 0.81 -1.65
C PRO A 14 37.09 1.38 -0.46
N HIS A 15 37.17 2.70 -0.25
CA HIS A 15 36.60 3.42 0.88
C HIS A 15 35.06 3.36 0.91
N ASP A 16 34.41 3.51 -0.24
CA ASP A 16 32.94 3.54 -0.32
C ASP A 16 32.29 2.16 -0.50
N SER A 17 33.08 1.11 -0.76
CA SER A 17 32.56 -0.21 -1.16
C SER A 17 31.53 -0.79 -0.17
N GLY A 18 31.84 -0.78 1.13
CA GLY A 18 30.93 -1.29 2.16
C GLY A 18 29.66 -0.45 2.32
N VAL A 19 29.76 0.88 2.20
CA VAL A 19 28.60 1.78 2.27
C VAL A 19 27.66 1.53 1.10
N ARG A 20 28.21 1.35 -0.11
CA ARG A 20 27.44 1.04 -1.33
C ARG A 20 26.74 -0.32 -1.23
N ASP A 21 27.39 -1.33 -0.64
CA ASP A 21 26.77 -2.64 -0.40
C ASP A 21 25.59 -2.55 0.58
N ILE A 22 25.74 -1.79 1.67
CA ILE A 22 24.66 -1.52 2.63
C ILE A 22 23.52 -0.78 1.93
N ALA A 23 23.82 0.24 1.14
CA ALA A 23 22.85 1.02 0.37
C ALA A 23 22.05 0.11 -0.58
N ALA A 24 22.73 -0.77 -1.32
CA ALA A 24 22.10 -1.67 -2.27
C ALA A 24 21.26 -2.75 -1.58
N LEU A 25 21.75 -3.35 -0.51
CA LEU A 25 21.05 -4.41 0.22
C LEU A 25 19.79 -3.86 0.90
N SER A 26 19.91 -2.71 1.59
CA SER A 26 18.78 -2.05 2.24
C SER A 26 17.71 -1.63 1.23
N ALA A 27 18.08 -1.11 0.05
CA ALA A 27 17.12 -0.83 -1.03
C ALA A 27 16.34 -2.06 -1.50
N ARG A 28 17.02 -3.20 -1.67
CA ARG A 28 16.38 -4.45 -2.13
C ARG A 28 15.36 -4.94 -1.09
N PHE A 29 15.72 -4.91 0.19
CA PHE A 29 14.80 -5.25 1.27
C PHE A 29 13.63 -4.28 1.36
N ALA A 30 13.88 -2.98 1.24
CA ALA A 30 12.85 -1.95 1.24
C ALA A 30 11.84 -2.17 0.13
N TYR A 31 12.31 -2.43 -1.09
CA TYR A 31 11.46 -2.68 -2.26
C TYR A 31 10.57 -3.92 -2.10
N VAL A 32 11.15 -5.05 -1.68
CA VAL A 32 10.39 -6.30 -1.51
C VAL A 32 9.33 -6.13 -0.42
N THR A 33 9.72 -5.62 0.74
CA THR A 33 8.78 -5.46 1.86
C THR A 33 7.74 -4.36 1.60
N MET A 34 8.06 -3.33 0.81
CA MET A 34 7.09 -2.35 0.32
C MET A 34 6.02 -3.02 -0.56
N CYS A 35 6.43 -3.82 -1.55
CA CYS A 35 5.49 -4.54 -2.42
C CYS A 35 4.59 -5.48 -1.61
N LEU A 36 5.18 -6.24 -0.68
CA LEU A 36 4.43 -7.11 0.22
C LEU A 36 3.49 -6.33 1.15
N THR A 37 3.90 -5.15 1.65
CA THR A 37 3.05 -4.26 2.45
C THR A 37 1.79 -3.88 1.69
N LEU A 38 1.92 -3.56 0.39
CA LEU A 38 0.81 -3.21 -0.47
C LEU A 38 -0.13 -4.40 -0.69
N VAL A 39 0.42 -5.58 -1.03
CA VAL A 39 -0.32 -6.84 -1.15
C VAL A 39 -1.12 -7.12 0.13
N TRP A 40 -0.46 -7.06 1.29
CA TRP A 40 -1.09 -7.28 2.58
C TRP A 40 -2.18 -6.24 2.90
N GLY A 41 -1.95 -4.97 2.54
CA GLY A 41 -2.93 -3.89 2.72
C GLY A 41 -4.18 -4.10 1.88
N VAL A 42 -4.03 -4.56 0.63
CA VAL A 42 -5.17 -4.92 -0.22
C VAL A 42 -5.91 -6.13 0.34
N LEU A 43 -5.22 -7.21 0.68
CA LEU A 43 -5.82 -8.43 1.23
C LEU A 43 -6.53 -8.17 2.57
N SER A 44 -5.98 -7.30 3.41
CA SER A 44 -6.60 -6.88 4.68
C SER A 44 -7.90 -6.11 4.45
N ALA A 45 -7.94 -5.24 3.44
CA ALA A 45 -9.12 -4.43 3.14
C ALA A 45 -10.22 -5.22 2.42
N THR A 46 -9.86 -6.08 1.46
CA THR A 46 -10.85 -6.87 0.70
C THR A 46 -11.32 -8.11 1.47
N GLY A 47 -10.50 -8.62 2.38
CA GLY A 47 -10.81 -9.80 3.18
C GLY A 47 -10.77 -11.14 2.42
N TRP A 48 -10.21 -11.18 1.21
CA TRP A 48 -10.24 -12.35 0.32
C TRP A 48 -9.67 -13.62 0.95
N ILE A 49 -8.57 -13.52 1.69
CA ILE A 49 -7.89 -14.69 2.29
C ILE A 49 -8.17 -14.86 3.79
N ARG A 50 -9.17 -14.16 4.36
CA ARG A 50 -9.44 -14.16 5.81
C ARG A 50 -9.75 -15.54 6.39
N ARG A 51 -10.24 -16.49 5.58
CA ARG A 51 -10.51 -17.87 6.06
C ARG A 51 -9.24 -18.66 6.36
N VAL A 52 -8.11 -18.28 5.74
CA VAL A 52 -6.84 -19.02 5.84
C VAL A 52 -5.94 -18.42 6.91
N THR A 53 -5.79 -17.09 6.94
CA THR A 53 -4.78 -16.40 7.77
C THR A 53 -5.36 -15.65 8.97
N GLY A 54 -6.67 -15.41 9.04
CA GLY A 54 -7.27 -14.60 10.11
C GLY A 54 -6.98 -13.09 9.98
N HIS A 55 -7.82 -12.25 10.59
CA HIS A 55 -7.74 -10.79 10.41
C HIS A 55 -6.54 -10.16 11.14
N GLU A 56 -6.26 -10.61 12.36
CA GLU A 56 -5.14 -10.08 13.16
C GLU A 56 -3.78 -10.36 12.51
N ALA A 57 -3.60 -11.54 11.90
CA ALA A 57 -2.36 -11.86 11.19
C ALA A 57 -2.17 -11.00 9.93
N LEU A 58 -3.24 -10.72 9.19
CA LEU A 58 -3.18 -9.83 8.04
C LEU A 58 -2.88 -8.39 8.48
N ARG A 59 -3.58 -7.87 9.48
CA ARG A 59 -3.32 -6.50 9.96
C ARG A 59 -1.92 -6.37 10.57
N GLY A 60 -1.52 -7.32 11.42
CA GLY A 60 -0.20 -7.36 12.04
C GLY A 60 0.91 -7.48 10.99
N GLY A 61 0.75 -8.38 10.02
CA GLY A 61 1.69 -8.55 8.91
C GLY A 61 1.85 -7.28 8.06
N HIS A 62 0.74 -6.59 7.74
CA HIS A 62 0.79 -5.31 7.02
C HIS A 62 1.62 -4.27 7.80
N VAL A 63 1.40 -4.15 9.10
CA VAL A 63 2.14 -3.18 9.95
C VAL A 63 3.62 -3.53 10.04
N VAL A 64 3.97 -4.80 10.28
CA VAL A 64 5.38 -5.23 10.38
C VAL A 64 6.13 -4.98 9.07
N LEU A 65 5.53 -5.37 7.94
CA LEU A 65 6.12 -5.15 6.61
C LEU A 65 6.30 -3.66 6.32
N ALA A 66 5.32 -2.82 6.69
CA ALA A 66 5.39 -1.37 6.48
C ALA A 66 6.54 -0.74 7.28
N VAL A 67 6.66 -1.09 8.57
CA VAL A 67 7.72 -0.57 9.45
C VAL A 67 9.09 -1.01 8.96
N PHE A 68 9.23 -2.28 8.56
CA PHE A 68 10.50 -2.81 8.05
C PHE A 68 10.90 -2.16 6.72
N SER A 69 9.93 -1.98 5.81
CA SER A 69 10.15 -1.25 4.55
C SER A 69 10.60 0.18 4.79
N LEU A 70 9.96 0.87 5.74
CA LEU A 70 10.33 2.23 6.10
C LEU A 70 11.74 2.30 6.70
N ALA A 71 12.07 1.42 7.64
CA ALA A 71 13.38 1.38 8.28
C ALA A 71 14.50 1.13 7.26
N THR A 72 14.32 0.14 6.38
CA THR A 72 15.31 -0.18 5.34
C THR A 72 15.41 0.91 4.26
N GLY A 73 14.31 1.56 3.91
CA GLY A 73 14.31 2.71 3.00
C GLY A 73 15.02 3.94 3.58
N VAL A 74 14.86 4.21 4.87
CA VAL A 74 15.60 5.28 5.57
C VAL A 74 17.10 4.96 5.63
N VAL A 75 17.48 3.73 5.97
CA VAL A 75 18.88 3.30 5.95
C VAL A 75 19.49 3.45 4.56
N HIS A 76 18.76 3.06 3.51
CA HIS A 76 19.18 3.26 2.13
C HIS A 76 19.49 4.73 1.83
N GLY A 77 18.59 5.65 2.15
CA GLY A 77 18.80 7.08 1.93
C GLY A 77 19.97 7.65 2.74
N LEU A 78 20.02 7.33 4.04
CA LEU A 78 21.06 7.85 4.94
C LEU A 78 22.46 7.32 4.61
N SER A 79 22.58 6.13 4.01
CA SER A 79 23.88 5.57 3.64
C SER A 79 24.67 6.48 2.68
N TYR A 80 23.99 7.23 1.80
CA TYR A 80 24.64 8.15 0.86
C TYR A 80 25.29 9.37 1.55
N LEU A 81 24.93 9.68 2.79
CA LEU A 81 25.60 10.73 3.57
C LEU A 81 27.02 10.33 4.02
N PHE A 82 27.34 9.04 3.91
CA PHE A 82 28.63 8.47 4.30
C PHE A 82 29.54 8.13 3.10
N LEU A 83 29.17 8.57 1.88
CA LEU A 83 30.04 8.42 0.72
C LEU A 83 31.05 9.56 0.66
N ASP A 84 32.32 9.20 0.49
CA ASP A 84 33.42 10.16 0.39
C ASP A 84 33.63 10.61 -1.08
N ASP A 85 33.43 9.70 -2.05
CA ASP A 85 33.72 9.99 -3.47
C ASP A 85 32.60 10.80 -4.16
N GLU A 86 31.36 10.54 -3.79
CA GLU A 86 30.18 11.24 -4.31
C GLU A 86 29.38 11.81 -3.15
N SER A 87 29.82 12.97 -2.64
CA SER A 87 29.16 13.61 -1.50
C SER A 87 27.69 13.93 -1.81
N PHE A 88 26.79 13.20 -1.15
CA PHE A 88 25.36 13.47 -1.21
C PHE A 88 24.98 14.35 -0.01
N GLY A 89 24.62 15.60 -0.27
CA GLY A 89 24.28 16.54 0.81
C GLY A 89 22.96 16.18 1.49
N VAL A 90 22.83 16.53 2.78
CA VAL A 90 21.57 16.41 3.55
C VAL A 90 20.40 17.10 2.83
N LEU A 91 20.67 18.21 2.15
CA LEU A 91 19.66 18.94 1.39
C LEU A 91 19.12 18.13 0.21
N ALA A 92 19.98 17.37 -0.49
CA ALA A 92 19.58 16.50 -1.60
C ALA A 92 18.76 15.29 -1.13
N LEU A 93 18.86 14.92 0.15
CA LEU A 93 18.08 13.85 0.76
C LEU A 93 16.66 14.29 1.17
N LEU A 94 16.48 15.59 1.47
CA LEU A 94 15.22 16.14 1.96
C LEU A 94 14.45 16.93 0.90
N ILE A 95 15.13 17.60 -0.04
CA ILE A 95 14.49 18.47 -1.00
C ILE A 95 14.59 17.86 -2.40
N PRO A 96 13.46 17.57 -3.06
CA PRO A 96 13.49 17.05 -4.42
C PRO A 96 14.19 18.04 -5.36
N PHE A 97 15.03 17.52 -6.25
CA PHE A 97 15.84 18.28 -7.22
C PHE A 97 16.89 19.23 -6.61
N ALA A 98 17.10 19.24 -5.29
CA ALA A 98 18.18 20.03 -4.70
C ALA A 98 19.54 19.61 -5.28
N GLY A 99 20.40 20.61 -5.55
CA GLY A 99 21.71 20.40 -6.18
C GLY A 99 21.66 19.98 -7.66
N GLY A 100 20.52 20.18 -8.36
CA GLY A 100 20.37 19.75 -9.77
C GLY A 100 20.07 18.25 -9.92
N GLY A 101 19.51 17.64 -8.88
CA GLY A 101 19.30 16.19 -8.81
C GLY A 101 18.39 15.62 -9.91
N PHE A 102 18.65 14.38 -10.31
CA PHE A 102 17.87 13.67 -11.33
C PHE A 102 16.45 13.35 -10.84
N ALA A 103 15.50 13.24 -11.78
CA ALA A 103 14.11 12.85 -11.50
C ALA A 103 13.98 11.54 -10.71
N ARG A 104 14.90 10.59 -10.92
CA ARG A 104 14.96 9.34 -10.15
C ARG A 104 15.18 9.59 -8.65
N HIS A 105 16.03 10.56 -8.27
CA HIS A 105 16.28 10.87 -6.86
C HIS A 105 15.08 11.61 -6.26
N ALA A 106 14.50 12.57 -7.00
CA ALA A 106 13.30 13.27 -6.58
C ALA A 106 12.11 12.32 -6.31
N ALA A 107 11.92 11.30 -7.14
CA ALA A 107 10.90 10.27 -6.91
C ALA A 107 11.14 9.48 -5.60
N GLY A 108 12.40 9.18 -5.28
CA GLY A 108 12.79 8.53 -4.03
C GLY A 108 12.49 9.39 -2.81
N VAL A 109 12.89 10.67 -2.84
CA VAL A 109 12.66 11.65 -1.76
C VAL A 109 11.16 11.83 -1.52
N VAL A 110 10.39 12.23 -2.54
CA VAL A 110 8.94 12.48 -2.40
C VAL A 110 8.20 11.21 -1.99
N GLY A 111 8.58 10.06 -2.54
CA GLY A 111 8.00 8.77 -2.19
C GLY A 111 8.22 8.41 -0.72
N LEU A 112 9.45 8.58 -0.22
CA LEU A 112 9.80 8.27 1.17
C LEU A 112 9.14 9.24 2.15
N GLU A 113 9.15 10.55 1.87
CA GLU A 113 8.47 11.56 2.67
C GLU A 113 6.97 11.26 2.80
N LEU A 114 6.32 10.95 1.69
CA LEU A 114 4.90 10.59 1.69
C LEU A 114 4.65 9.30 2.46
N PHE A 115 5.54 8.29 2.35
CA PHE A 115 5.41 7.04 3.08
C PHE A 115 5.58 7.25 4.60
N ILE A 116 6.53 8.11 5.02
CA ILE A 116 6.71 8.54 6.42
C ILE A 116 5.44 9.23 6.90
N ALA A 117 4.94 10.23 6.17
CA ALA A 117 3.78 11.00 6.54
C ALA A 117 2.54 10.11 6.73
N VAL A 118 2.29 9.18 5.78
CA VAL A 118 1.20 8.20 5.85
C VAL A 118 1.37 7.28 7.07
N SER A 119 2.57 6.79 7.33
CA SER A 119 2.87 5.89 8.44
C SER A 119 2.70 6.56 9.80
N VAL A 120 3.22 7.78 9.96
CA VAL A 120 3.06 8.60 11.18
C VAL A 120 1.59 8.93 11.41
N THR A 121 0.87 9.35 10.37
CA THR A 121 -0.56 9.65 10.48
C THR A 121 -1.36 8.41 10.85
N ALA A 122 -1.09 7.26 10.23
CA ALA A 122 -1.74 6.00 10.59
C ALA A 122 -1.40 5.59 12.03
N ALA A 123 -0.18 5.88 12.48
CA ALA A 123 0.28 5.55 13.83
C ALA A 123 -0.39 6.40 14.92
N VAL A 124 -0.50 7.71 14.71
CA VAL A 124 -1.12 8.64 15.65
C VAL A 124 -2.63 8.43 15.74
N ARG A 125 -3.27 7.98 14.66
CA ARG A 125 -4.73 7.90 14.56
C ARG A 125 -5.32 6.50 14.77
N ARG A 126 -4.57 5.57 15.39
CA ARG A 126 -4.94 4.14 15.55
C ARG A 126 -6.27 3.86 16.27
N GLY A 127 -6.94 4.86 16.86
CA GLY A 127 -8.24 4.72 17.52
C GLY A 127 -9.33 5.69 17.04
N ALA A 128 -9.05 6.58 16.08
CA ALA A 128 -10.02 7.58 15.62
C ALA A 128 -10.61 7.16 14.26
N ALA A 129 -11.93 6.93 14.22
CA ALA A 129 -12.66 6.69 12.98
C ALA A 129 -12.85 7.99 12.18
N ASP A 130 -11.76 8.56 11.67
CA ASP A 130 -11.81 9.74 10.80
C ASP A 130 -11.71 9.36 9.31
N PRO A 131 -12.77 9.59 8.51
CA PRO A 131 -12.73 9.38 7.07
C PRO A 131 -11.63 10.18 6.35
N ARG A 132 -11.20 11.35 6.86
CA ARG A 132 -10.07 12.10 6.27
C ARG A 132 -8.75 11.36 6.47
N GLY A 133 -8.57 10.69 7.60
CA GLY A 133 -7.39 9.86 7.87
C GLY A 133 -7.31 8.65 6.94
N GLN A 134 -8.45 8.02 6.67
CA GLN A 134 -8.50 6.91 5.71
C GLN A 134 -8.16 7.36 4.28
N ARG A 135 -8.64 8.54 3.87
CA ARG A 135 -8.30 9.13 2.56
C ARG A 135 -6.81 9.47 2.47
N PHE A 136 -6.24 10.05 3.52
CA PHE A 136 -4.81 10.32 3.54
C PHE A 136 -3.97 9.03 3.50
N HIS A 137 -4.41 7.96 4.16
CA HIS A 137 -3.73 6.67 4.07
C HIS A 137 -3.73 6.10 2.64
N GLN A 138 -4.73 6.42 1.81
CA GLN A 138 -4.72 6.06 0.38
C GLN A 138 -3.63 6.78 -0.41
N ALA A 139 -3.07 7.88 0.09
CA ALA A 139 -1.88 8.47 -0.50
C ALA A 139 -0.67 7.51 -0.49
N GLY A 140 -0.70 6.46 0.36
CA GLY A 140 0.28 5.38 0.36
C GLY A 140 0.41 4.65 -0.97
N TYR A 141 -0.65 4.57 -1.80
CA TYR A 141 -0.55 4.01 -3.15
C TYR A 141 0.38 4.84 -4.04
N PHE A 142 0.31 6.17 -3.93
CA PHE A 142 1.20 7.08 -4.66
C PHE A 142 2.63 7.00 -4.14
N ALA A 143 2.82 6.89 -2.82
CA ALA A 143 4.14 6.71 -2.23
C ALA A 143 4.83 5.45 -2.76
N VAL A 144 4.13 4.30 -2.73
CA VAL A 144 4.65 3.03 -3.25
C VAL A 144 4.94 3.11 -4.76
N GLY A 145 4.07 3.78 -5.53
CA GLY A 145 4.29 3.99 -6.96
C GLY A 145 5.57 4.79 -7.26
N LEU A 146 5.78 5.91 -6.56
CA LEU A 146 6.98 6.74 -6.69
C LEU A 146 8.26 5.98 -6.28
N LEU A 147 8.21 5.24 -5.18
CA LEU A 147 9.34 4.43 -4.71
C LEU A 147 9.66 3.27 -5.67
N ALA A 148 8.65 2.63 -6.25
CA ALA A 148 8.87 1.62 -7.29
C ALA A 148 9.52 2.23 -8.55
N ILE A 149 9.04 3.38 -9.02
CA ILE A 149 9.65 4.12 -10.13
C ILE A 149 11.11 4.47 -9.81
N HIS A 150 11.38 4.97 -8.60
CA HIS A 150 12.74 5.26 -8.12
C HIS A 150 13.64 4.02 -8.21
N SER A 151 13.19 2.87 -7.70
CA SER A 151 13.97 1.63 -7.73
C SER A 151 14.27 1.15 -9.17
N TRP A 152 13.31 1.26 -10.08
CA TRP A 152 13.49 0.85 -11.47
C TRP A 152 14.42 1.79 -12.24
N LEU A 153 14.24 3.11 -12.10
CA LEU A 153 15.14 4.10 -12.70
C LEU A 153 16.56 4.02 -12.13
N GLY A 154 16.69 3.73 -10.84
CA GLY A 154 17.98 3.47 -10.20
C GLY A 154 18.65 2.20 -10.76
N ALA A 155 17.90 1.12 -10.93
CA ALA A 155 18.42 -0.12 -11.51
C ALA A 155 18.88 0.05 -12.96
N SER A 156 18.12 0.80 -13.77
CA SER A 156 18.50 1.11 -15.15
C SER A 156 19.77 1.97 -15.22
N ALA A 157 19.88 2.97 -14.34
CA ALA A 157 21.04 3.86 -14.34
C ALA A 157 22.32 3.16 -13.88
N ASN A 158 22.21 2.16 -13.01
CA ASN A 158 23.33 1.42 -12.44
C ASN A 158 23.64 0.10 -13.18
N GLY A 159 23.05 -0.15 -14.35
CA GLY A 159 23.29 -1.39 -15.12
C GLY A 159 22.75 -2.68 -14.48
N ASN A 160 22.00 -2.58 -13.37
CA ASN A 160 21.49 -3.71 -12.59
C ASN A 160 20.04 -4.10 -12.95
N LEU A 161 19.61 -3.76 -14.16
CA LEU A 161 18.22 -3.96 -14.59
C LEU A 161 17.83 -5.44 -14.50
N ALA A 162 18.72 -6.38 -14.85
CA ALA A 162 18.45 -7.82 -14.79
C ALA A 162 18.08 -8.31 -13.37
N THR A 163 18.75 -7.78 -12.34
CA THR A 163 18.47 -8.13 -10.93
C THR A 163 17.10 -7.64 -10.49
N VAL A 164 16.71 -6.43 -10.90
CA VAL A 164 15.38 -5.87 -10.61
C VAL A 164 14.30 -6.48 -11.50
N TRP A 165 14.65 -6.99 -12.67
CA TRP A 165 13.71 -7.69 -13.55
C TRP A 165 13.25 -9.03 -12.94
N LEU A 166 14.18 -9.89 -12.53
CA LEU A 166 13.86 -11.20 -11.95
C LEU A 166 13.25 -11.12 -10.55
N GLY A 167 13.89 -10.38 -9.64
CA GLY A 167 13.40 -10.26 -8.26
C GLY A 167 12.26 -9.24 -8.12
N GLY A 168 12.36 -8.13 -8.85
CA GLY A 168 11.48 -6.99 -8.66
C GLY A 168 10.12 -7.12 -9.34
N ILE A 169 10.03 -7.72 -10.54
CA ILE A 169 8.75 -8.00 -11.21
C ILE A 169 7.94 -9.05 -10.44
N THR A 170 8.61 -10.05 -9.88
CA THR A 170 7.97 -11.17 -9.17
C THR A 170 7.11 -10.69 -8.00
N VAL A 171 7.56 -9.68 -7.25
CA VAL A 171 6.81 -9.10 -6.14
C VAL A 171 5.96 -7.89 -6.54
N LEU A 172 6.34 -7.15 -7.58
CA LEU A 172 5.57 -6.00 -8.06
C LEU A 172 4.31 -6.43 -8.80
N THR A 173 4.38 -7.46 -9.64
CA THR A 173 3.23 -7.99 -10.39
C THR A 173 2.04 -8.30 -9.49
N PRO A 174 2.15 -9.12 -8.43
CA PRO A 174 1.01 -9.37 -7.55
C PRO A 174 0.54 -8.10 -6.83
N ALA A 175 1.44 -7.19 -6.45
CA ALA A 175 1.06 -5.92 -5.83
C ALA A 175 0.22 -5.04 -6.76
N VAL A 176 0.64 -4.90 -8.02
CA VAL A 176 -0.07 -4.15 -9.06
C VAL A 176 -1.40 -4.83 -9.39
N VAL A 177 -1.39 -6.15 -9.64
CA VAL A 177 -2.59 -6.92 -9.98
C VAL A 177 -3.65 -6.78 -8.88
N LEU A 178 -3.28 -7.01 -7.61
CA LEU A 178 -4.23 -6.88 -6.50
C LEU A 178 -4.74 -5.45 -6.34
N THR A 179 -3.87 -4.45 -6.53
CA THR A 179 -4.26 -3.03 -6.47
C THR A 179 -5.26 -2.67 -7.57
N VAL A 180 -5.02 -3.15 -8.80
CA VAL A 180 -5.92 -2.95 -9.95
C VAL A 180 -7.25 -3.65 -9.72
N LEU A 181 -7.23 -4.91 -9.27
CA LEU A 181 -8.46 -5.65 -8.96
C LEU A 181 -9.27 -5.01 -7.82
N ARG A 182 -8.62 -4.32 -6.88
CA ARG A 182 -9.31 -3.58 -5.81
C ARG A 182 -10.12 -2.40 -6.33
N VAL A 183 -9.65 -1.73 -7.38
CA VAL A 183 -10.31 -0.53 -7.93
C VAL A 183 -11.28 -0.85 -9.07
N LEU A 184 -11.18 -2.03 -9.66
CA LEU A 184 -12.06 -2.49 -10.74
C LEU A 184 -13.51 -2.62 -10.25
N PRO A 185 -14.48 -1.95 -10.91
CA PRO A 185 -15.88 -2.11 -10.56
C PRO A 185 -16.36 -3.53 -10.90
N PRO A 186 -17.36 -4.08 -10.19
CA PRO A 186 -17.85 -5.44 -10.42
C PRO A 186 -18.25 -5.71 -11.88
N ARG A 187 -18.76 -4.69 -12.59
CA ARG A 187 -19.11 -4.80 -14.01
C ARG A 187 -17.89 -5.11 -14.89
N ALA A 188 -16.75 -4.50 -14.60
CA ALA A 188 -15.52 -4.78 -15.34
C ALA A 188 -14.99 -6.18 -15.03
N LEU A 189 -15.14 -6.65 -13.79
CA LEU A 189 -14.81 -8.02 -13.43
C LEU A 189 -15.72 -9.05 -14.12
N VAL A 190 -17.02 -8.75 -14.26
CA VAL A 190 -17.96 -9.59 -15.03
C VAL A 190 -17.59 -9.60 -16.53
N LEU A 191 -17.25 -8.43 -17.09
CA LEU A 191 -16.80 -8.32 -18.49
C LEU A 191 -15.50 -9.08 -18.75
N LEU A 192 -14.59 -9.13 -17.78
CA LEU A 192 -13.36 -9.90 -17.83
C LEU A 192 -13.58 -11.40 -17.55
N GLY A 193 -14.83 -11.84 -17.32
CA GLY A 193 -15.16 -13.24 -17.01
C GLY A 193 -14.69 -13.69 -15.62
N LEU A 194 -14.31 -12.76 -14.74
CA LEU A 194 -13.83 -13.03 -13.38
C LEU A 194 -14.97 -13.12 -12.34
N LEU A 195 -16.19 -12.73 -12.71
CA LEU A 195 -17.40 -12.81 -11.87
C LEU A 195 -18.61 -13.17 -12.73
N GLU A 196 -19.52 -13.99 -12.22
CA GLU A 196 -20.85 -14.11 -12.84
C GLU A 196 -21.66 -12.81 -12.61
N GLY A 197 -22.24 -12.27 -13.67
CA GLY A 197 -23.10 -11.11 -13.59
C GLY A 197 -24.47 -11.46 -13.03
N ASP A 198 -24.70 -11.19 -11.74
CA ASP A 198 -26.05 -11.27 -11.19
C ASP A 198 -26.85 -10.03 -11.60
N THR A 199 -27.83 -10.22 -12.47
CA THR A 199 -28.81 -9.20 -12.88
C THR A 199 -30.05 -9.18 -11.99
N GLY A 200 -30.04 -9.94 -10.88
CA GLY A 200 -31.14 -10.00 -9.94
C GLY A 200 -31.49 -8.63 -9.34
N ARG A 201 -32.78 -8.27 -9.41
CA ARG A 201 -33.36 -7.21 -8.56
C ARG A 201 -32.89 -7.47 -7.13
N ALA A 202 -32.07 -6.56 -6.58
CA ALA A 202 -31.55 -6.70 -5.23
C ALA A 202 -32.72 -6.86 -4.25
N GLU A 203 -32.90 -8.07 -3.75
CA GLU A 203 -33.97 -8.40 -2.80
C GLU A 203 -33.80 -7.52 -1.56
N PRO A 204 -34.88 -6.92 -1.03
CA PRO A 204 -34.76 -6.02 0.12
C PRO A 204 -34.19 -6.76 1.32
N VAL A 205 -32.97 -6.38 1.72
CA VAL A 205 -32.30 -6.96 2.89
C VAL A 205 -32.60 -6.15 4.15
N ARG A 206 -32.73 -6.86 5.27
CA ARG A 206 -32.76 -6.25 6.60
C ARG A 206 -31.43 -6.42 7.29
N ILE A 207 -30.86 -5.32 7.78
CA ILE A 207 -29.59 -5.30 8.52
C ILE A 207 -29.88 -5.39 10.02
N SER A 208 -29.15 -6.25 10.72
CA SER A 208 -28.96 -6.15 12.16
C SER A 208 -27.48 -6.24 12.52
N VAL A 209 -27.07 -5.47 13.52
CA VAL A 209 -25.71 -5.49 14.05
C VAL A 209 -25.76 -5.98 15.50
N ASP A 210 -24.95 -6.99 15.81
CA ASP A 210 -24.77 -7.51 17.16
C ASP A 210 -23.79 -6.61 17.93
N ASP A 211 -24.32 -5.75 18.79
CA ASP A 211 -23.53 -4.80 19.58
C ASP A 211 -22.57 -5.47 20.55
N LYS A 212 -22.83 -6.72 20.98
CA LYS A 212 -21.90 -7.47 21.84
C LYS A 212 -20.67 -7.97 21.09
N LYS A 213 -20.77 -8.14 19.77
CA LYS A 213 -19.67 -8.53 18.89
C LYS A 213 -19.03 -7.33 18.20
N CYS A 214 -19.74 -6.22 18.05
CA CYS A 214 -19.25 -5.07 17.32
C CYS A 214 -18.18 -4.31 18.10
N HIS A 215 -16.92 -4.40 17.66
CA HIS A 215 -15.79 -3.67 18.23
C HIS A 215 -15.57 -2.27 17.60
N ARG A 216 -16.55 -1.77 16.83
CA ARG A 216 -16.58 -0.36 16.34
C ARG A 216 -15.35 0.07 15.52
N TYR A 217 -14.77 -0.84 14.75
CA TYR A 217 -13.65 -0.53 13.82
C TYR A 217 -14.01 0.38 12.63
N ALA A 218 -15.29 0.78 12.49
CA ALA A 218 -15.79 1.63 11.39
C ALA A 218 -15.57 1.11 9.95
N ILE A 219 -15.13 -0.14 9.77
CA ILE A 219 -14.94 -0.72 8.42
C ILE A 219 -16.25 -0.75 7.62
N CYS A 220 -17.37 -1.05 8.28
CA CYS A 220 -18.68 -1.02 7.62
C CYS A 220 -19.08 0.36 7.10
N GLN A 221 -18.61 1.44 7.74
CA GLN A 221 -18.80 2.81 7.26
C GLN A 221 -17.90 3.13 6.07
N ALA A 222 -16.69 2.56 5.99
CA ALA A 222 -15.85 2.72 4.80
C ALA A 222 -16.49 2.06 3.56
N GLU A 223 -17.11 0.89 3.74
CA GLU A 223 -17.77 0.13 2.67
C GLU A 223 -19.12 0.72 2.25
N ALA A 224 -19.94 1.16 3.23
CA ALA A 224 -21.26 1.70 2.96
C ALA A 224 -21.54 2.93 3.86
N PRO A 225 -20.90 4.10 3.59
CA PRO A 225 -20.97 5.28 4.44
C PRO A 225 -22.36 5.90 4.55
N GLN A 226 -23.21 5.67 3.54
CA GLN A 226 -24.61 6.11 3.55
C GLN A 226 -25.50 5.21 4.41
N VAL A 227 -25.02 4.01 4.78
CA VAL A 227 -25.79 3.02 5.55
C VAL A 227 -25.28 2.87 6.96
N PHE A 228 -23.96 2.92 7.19
CA PHE A 228 -23.33 2.80 8.50
C PHE A 228 -22.58 4.08 8.86
N GLN A 229 -22.81 4.60 10.06
CA GLN A 229 -22.15 5.79 10.58
C GLN A 229 -21.78 5.57 12.04
N LEU A 230 -20.48 5.50 12.31
CA LEU A 230 -19.94 5.56 13.65
C LEU A 230 -19.91 7.02 14.10
N GLN A 231 -20.62 7.32 15.18
CA GLN A 231 -20.70 8.63 15.77
C GLN A 231 -19.45 8.91 16.63
N GLY A 232 -19.22 10.18 16.98
CA GLY A 232 -18.07 10.58 17.79
C GLY A 232 -18.06 10.01 19.22
N ASP A 233 -19.21 9.58 19.73
CA ASP A 233 -19.39 8.87 21.01
C ASP A 233 -19.14 7.35 20.89
N GLY A 234 -18.75 6.88 19.71
CA GLY A 234 -18.52 5.47 19.40
C GLY A 234 -19.78 4.65 19.12
N GLN A 235 -20.99 5.23 19.12
CA GLN A 235 -22.19 4.48 18.73
C GLN A 235 -22.26 4.28 17.21
N LEU A 236 -22.65 3.07 16.77
CA LEU A 236 -22.86 2.77 15.36
C LEU A 236 -24.33 2.98 14.99
N ARG A 237 -24.63 4.03 14.22
CA ARG A 237 -25.94 4.23 13.60
C ARG A 237 -25.97 3.53 12.25
N TYR A 238 -27.08 2.87 11.93
CA TYR A 238 -27.26 2.26 10.61
C TYR A 238 -28.71 2.18 10.13
N LEU A 239 -28.90 2.16 8.82
CA LEU A 239 -30.21 1.98 8.19
C LEU A 239 -30.59 0.49 8.21
N ARG A 240 -31.63 0.12 8.95
CA ARG A 240 -32.10 -1.28 9.03
C ARG A 240 -32.63 -1.84 7.71
N LYS A 241 -33.13 -0.98 6.82
CA LYS A 241 -33.68 -1.33 5.50
C LYS A 241 -33.04 -0.41 4.44
N PRO A 242 -31.84 -0.74 3.95
CA PRO A 242 -31.18 0.02 2.88
C PRO A 242 -31.98 -0.07 1.58
N GLY A 243 -31.86 0.94 0.72
CA GLY A 243 -32.47 0.90 -0.62
C GLY A 243 -31.79 -0.15 -1.51
N ALA A 244 -32.48 -0.61 -2.57
CA ALA A 244 -31.98 -1.65 -3.48
C ALA A 244 -30.55 -1.36 -4.03
N LYS A 245 -30.24 -0.08 -4.31
CA LYS A 245 -28.92 0.37 -4.78
C LYS A 245 -27.80 0.20 -3.75
N GLN A 246 -28.13 0.17 -2.46
CA GLN A 246 -27.17 0.05 -1.36
C GLN A 246 -26.93 -1.41 -0.93
N VAL A 247 -27.76 -2.36 -1.38
CA VAL A 247 -27.65 -3.78 -1.01
C VAL A 247 -26.28 -4.38 -1.31
N PRO A 248 -25.64 -4.14 -2.48
CA PRO A 248 -24.31 -4.67 -2.75
C PRO A 248 -23.24 -4.12 -1.79
N LEU A 249 -23.32 -2.83 -1.45
CA LEU A 249 -22.41 -2.17 -0.51
C LEU A 249 -22.61 -2.70 0.92
N VAL A 250 -23.85 -2.99 1.30
CA VAL A 250 -24.20 -3.58 2.60
C VAL A 250 -23.71 -5.02 2.72
N GLN A 251 -23.81 -5.80 1.65
CA GLN A 251 -23.22 -7.14 1.59
C GLN A 251 -21.69 -7.07 1.68
N ALA A 252 -21.05 -6.11 1.00
CA ALA A 252 -19.63 -5.85 1.13
C ALA A 252 -19.25 -5.48 2.58
N ALA A 253 -19.99 -4.56 3.22
CA ALA A 253 -19.80 -4.19 4.61
C ALA A 253 -19.94 -5.39 5.58
N ALA A 254 -20.94 -6.25 5.36
CA ALA A 254 -21.14 -7.47 6.15
C ALA A 254 -19.97 -8.45 5.98
N ARG A 255 -19.48 -8.64 4.74
CA ARG A 255 -18.28 -9.44 4.45
C ARG A 255 -17.03 -8.84 5.08
N ALA A 256 -16.88 -7.51 5.06
CA ALA A 256 -15.74 -6.78 5.60
C ALA A 256 -15.73 -6.72 7.14
N CYS A 257 -16.87 -6.94 7.81
CA CYS A 257 -16.97 -6.91 9.26
C CYS A 257 -16.04 -7.96 9.92
N PRO A 258 -15.02 -7.55 10.71
CA PRO A 258 -14.06 -8.46 11.33
C PRO A 258 -14.74 -9.43 12.29
N MET A 259 -15.62 -8.88 13.14
CA MET A 259 -16.30 -9.60 14.22
C MET A 259 -17.56 -10.36 13.77
N ARG A 260 -17.89 -10.30 12.48
CA ARG A 260 -19.14 -10.85 11.91
C ARG A 260 -20.38 -10.40 12.70
N ALA A 261 -20.35 -9.15 13.16
CA ALA A 261 -21.44 -8.55 13.92
C ALA A 261 -22.65 -8.23 13.03
N ILE A 262 -22.45 -8.06 11.72
CA ILE A 262 -23.51 -7.70 10.77
C ILE A 262 -24.22 -8.95 10.25
N ARG A 263 -25.52 -9.04 10.45
CA ARG A 263 -26.41 -10.06 9.88
C ARG A 263 -27.32 -9.42 8.84
N LEU A 264 -27.50 -10.12 7.72
CA LEU A 264 -28.43 -9.75 6.65
C LEU A 264 -29.53 -10.80 6.60
N GLN A 265 -30.78 -10.37 6.71
CA GLN A 265 -31.97 -11.22 6.53
C GLN A 265 -32.65 -10.86 5.20
N GLY A 266 -33.08 -11.87 4.43
CA GLY A 266 -33.74 -11.67 3.14
C GLY A 266 -32.82 -11.68 1.91
N ALA A 267 -31.50 -11.84 2.09
CA ALA A 267 -30.63 -12.28 0.99
C ALA A 267 -30.62 -13.81 0.99
N ARG A 268 -31.21 -14.47 -0.02
CA ARG A 268 -31.00 -15.91 -0.19
C ARG A 268 -29.50 -16.20 -0.35
N ARG A 269 -29.07 -17.31 0.26
CA ARG A 269 -27.67 -17.76 0.37
C ARG A 269 -27.04 -18.02 -0.97
#